data_AF-A0AAU2IR30-F1
#
_entry.id   AF-A0AAU2IR30-F1
#
_cell.length_a   1.000
_cell.length_b   1.000
_cell.length_c   1.000
_cell.angle_alpha   90.00
_cell.angle_beta   90.00
_cell.angle_gamma   90.00
#
_symmetry.space_group_name_H-M   'P 1'
#
loop_
_entity.id
_entity.type
_entity.pdbx_description
1 polymer ?
#
loop_
_entity_poly.entity_id
_entity_poly.type
_entity_poly.pdbx_seq_one_letter_code
_entity_poly.pdbx_strand_id
1 'polypeptide(L)'
;MQRECVFGVAGAVLLATAGITACQGDASAAPAGAARIVKDTDDEAVIELSDGRRVSLRYQAGTGLLERHRSAGGKPWSQSKTVYATKADPCRGIDLKANRATVTVRANFGQYCRDGEPPMESVAAVGTGGLGKWDTHIAKNWDGWDRVDIARNGKSATFSAKSWASTTTLHWRAGKGFGEIATTYKKLGERFLGTWRAEDGSHQVTFRQSEVNVPASATVEMLKGPTCKVRMDLINIWEDRVQPRGAKVLAGEKTAYCPPEEFNSEYVVTAADGPMELRNLGDATPLVTYRKS
;
A
#
# COMPACT_ATOMS: atom_id res chain seq x y z
N MET A 1 9.01 -21.13 27.93
CA MET A 1 9.77 -20.73 29.14
C MET A 1 8.79 -20.31 30.21
N GLN A 2 8.41 -21.25 31.07
CA GLN A 2 7.58 -21.00 32.25
C GLN A 2 8.46 -20.38 33.35
N ARG A 3 7.97 -19.32 33.99
CA ARG A 3 8.59 -18.74 35.18
C ARG A 3 7.66 -18.99 36.36
N GLU A 4 8.17 -19.75 37.32
CA GLU A 4 7.58 -19.96 38.63
C GLU A 4 7.73 -18.70 39.48
N CYS A 5 6.67 -18.32 40.20
CA CYS A 5 6.72 -17.32 41.26
C CYS A 5 6.60 -18.04 42.61
N VAL A 6 7.67 -17.95 43.41
CA VAL A 6 7.71 -18.39 44.80
C VAL A 6 6.97 -17.38 45.66
N PHE A 7 5.99 -17.85 46.43
CA PHE A 7 5.31 -17.06 47.47
C PHE A 7 6.03 -17.24 48.80
N GLY A 8 6.64 -16.15 49.30
CA GLY A 8 7.04 -16.02 50.70
C GLY A 8 5.97 -15.29 51.49
N VAL A 9 5.43 -15.93 52.52
CA VAL A 9 4.47 -15.33 53.47
C VAL A 9 5.24 -14.82 54.68
N ALA A 10 5.11 -13.53 55.00
CA ALA A 10 5.29 -13.02 56.35
C ALA A 10 4.68 -11.61 56.51
N GLY A 11 3.83 -11.47 57.53
CA GLY A 11 3.74 -10.25 58.34
C GLY A 11 2.77 -9.16 57.91
N ALA A 12 1.63 -9.09 58.60
CA ALA A 12 0.57 -8.10 58.48
C ALA A 12 0.94 -6.70 59.02
N VAL A 13 0.44 -5.63 58.36
CA VAL A 13 -0.13 -4.42 59.00
C VAL A 13 -1.15 -3.79 58.04
N LEU A 14 -2.35 -3.50 58.56
CA LEU A 14 -3.44 -2.77 57.89
C LEU A 14 -3.05 -1.33 57.53
N LEU A 15 -3.38 -0.89 56.31
CA LEU A 15 -3.81 0.49 56.04
C LEU A 15 -4.81 0.46 54.87
N ALA A 16 -6.01 0.98 55.12
CA ALA A 16 -7.09 1.07 54.17
C ALA A 16 -6.87 2.24 53.20
N THR A 17 -6.83 1.95 51.90
CA THR A 17 -7.19 2.89 50.84
C THR A 17 -7.92 2.11 49.76
N ALA A 18 -9.19 2.44 49.54
CA ALA A 18 -9.95 1.98 48.38
C ALA A 18 -9.29 2.56 47.12
N GLY A 19 -8.37 1.80 46.52
CA GLY A 19 -7.79 2.10 45.23
C GLY A 19 -8.83 1.84 44.15
N ILE A 20 -9.37 2.90 43.58
CA ILE A 20 -10.06 2.85 42.29
C ILE A 20 -9.02 2.34 41.28
N THR A 21 -9.13 1.07 40.90
CA THR A 21 -8.37 0.50 39.79
C THR A 21 -8.94 1.07 38.49
N ALA A 22 -8.57 2.32 38.19
CA ALA A 22 -8.72 2.86 36.85
C ALA A 22 -7.71 2.11 35.98
N CYS A 23 -8.21 1.25 35.10
CA CYS A 23 -7.46 0.77 33.95
C CYS A 23 -7.08 1.99 33.09
N GLN A 24 -5.95 2.62 33.42
CA GLN A 24 -5.25 3.50 32.50
C GLN A 24 -4.70 2.61 31.40
N GLY A 25 -5.54 2.32 30.40
CA GLY A 25 -5.03 1.97 29.09
C GLY A 25 -4.10 3.09 28.67
N ASP A 26 -2.86 2.74 28.32
CA ASP A 26 -1.85 3.64 27.78
C ASP A 26 -2.44 4.38 26.57
N ALA A 27 -3.07 5.52 26.83
CA ALA A 27 -3.40 6.50 25.82
C ALA A 27 -2.07 7.08 25.36
N SER A 28 -1.45 6.41 24.39
CA SER A 28 -0.27 6.87 23.70
C SER A 28 -0.52 8.32 23.28
N ALA A 29 0.14 9.26 23.96
CA ALA A 29 -0.10 10.68 23.76
C ALA A 29 0.12 10.98 22.27
N ALA A 30 -0.89 11.56 21.62
CA ALA A 30 -0.78 11.93 20.21
C ALA A 30 0.48 12.80 20.04
N PRO A 31 1.33 12.53 19.04
CA PRO A 31 2.57 13.26 18.86
C PRO A 31 2.28 14.76 18.76
N ALA A 32 3.04 15.57 19.50
CA ALA A 32 2.88 17.02 19.52
C ALA A 32 2.85 17.59 18.08
N GLY A 33 1.71 18.18 17.69
CA GLY A 33 1.48 18.73 16.36
C GLY A 33 0.52 17.93 15.47
N ALA A 34 0.03 16.76 15.91
CA ALA A 34 -1.04 16.04 15.23
C ALA A 34 -2.38 16.81 15.31
N ALA A 35 -3.15 16.79 14.22
CA ALA A 35 -4.49 17.35 14.20
C ALA A 35 -5.52 16.42 14.83
N ARG A 36 -6.59 17.01 15.37
CA ARG A 36 -7.76 16.31 15.89
C ARG A 36 -8.85 16.21 14.83
N ILE A 37 -9.40 15.02 14.62
CA ILE A 37 -10.56 14.84 13.75
C ILE A 37 -11.79 15.47 14.41
N VAL A 38 -12.48 16.33 13.67
CA VAL A 38 -13.71 17.02 14.11
C VAL A 38 -14.95 16.42 13.45
N LYS A 39 -14.84 16.06 12.16
CA LYS A 39 -15.88 15.41 11.39
C LYS A 39 -15.21 14.53 10.34
N ASP A 40 -15.75 13.33 10.13
CA ASP A 40 -15.32 12.41 9.09
C ASP A 40 -16.55 11.68 8.56
N THR A 41 -16.89 11.93 7.30
CA THR A 41 -18.07 11.39 6.61
C THR A 41 -17.69 11.07 5.17
N ASP A 42 -18.55 10.33 4.46
CA ASP A 42 -18.31 9.97 3.04
C ASP A 42 -18.02 11.18 2.14
N ASP A 43 -18.62 12.33 2.42
CA ASP A 43 -18.57 13.52 1.55
C ASP A 43 -17.78 14.70 2.13
N GLU A 44 -17.41 14.67 3.42
CA GLU A 44 -16.70 15.77 4.10
C GLU A 44 -15.80 15.26 5.22
N ALA A 45 -14.57 15.78 5.28
CA ALA A 45 -13.65 15.62 6.38
C ALA A 45 -13.27 16.98 6.97
N VAL A 46 -13.25 17.09 8.30
CA VAL A 46 -12.88 18.30 9.03
C VAL A 46 -11.89 17.95 10.13
N ILE A 47 -10.75 18.63 10.14
CA ILE A 47 -9.75 18.53 11.21
C ILE A 47 -9.53 19.88 11.91
N GLU A 48 -9.12 19.81 13.16
CA GLU A 48 -8.61 20.93 13.95
C GLU A 48 -7.10 20.78 14.10
N LEU A 49 -6.37 21.79 13.62
CA LEU A 49 -4.92 21.84 13.68
C LEU A 49 -4.45 22.17 15.10
N SER A 50 -3.17 21.92 15.39
CA SER A 50 -2.59 22.18 16.71
C SER A 50 -2.62 23.66 17.13
N ASP A 51 -2.77 24.58 16.17
CA ASP A 51 -2.92 26.01 16.41
C ASP A 51 -4.39 26.46 16.56
N GLY A 52 -5.33 25.51 16.61
CA GLY A 52 -6.77 25.74 16.78
C GLY A 52 -7.51 26.15 15.50
N ARG A 53 -6.81 26.31 14.36
CA ARG A 53 -7.48 26.47 13.06
C ARG A 53 -8.24 25.20 12.69
N ARG A 54 -9.31 25.33 11.91
CA ARG A 54 -10.00 24.17 11.32
C ARG A 54 -9.94 24.20 9.81
N VAL A 55 -9.85 23.02 9.22
CA VAL A 55 -9.79 22.78 7.78
C VAL A 55 -10.88 21.79 7.44
N SER A 56 -11.68 22.10 6.42
CA SER A 56 -12.78 21.28 5.90
C SER A 56 -12.51 21.01 4.43
N LEU A 57 -12.47 19.73 4.07
CA LEU A 57 -12.45 19.27 2.70
C LEU A 57 -13.78 18.60 2.41
N ARG A 58 -14.39 18.91 1.28
CA ARG A 58 -15.70 18.41 0.89
C ARG A 58 -15.73 18.05 -0.59
N TYR A 59 -16.35 16.92 -0.89
CA TYR A 59 -16.76 16.58 -2.25
C TYR A 59 -17.97 17.41 -2.68
N GLN A 60 -17.89 17.97 -3.88
CA GLN A 60 -19.00 18.65 -4.52
C GLN A 60 -19.22 18.08 -5.92
N ALA A 61 -20.38 17.44 -6.11
CA ALA A 61 -20.76 16.82 -7.38
C ALA A 61 -20.62 17.80 -8.55
N GLY A 62 -20.05 17.33 -9.66
CA GLY A 62 -19.79 18.13 -10.85
C GLY A 62 -18.79 19.30 -10.67
N THR A 63 -18.14 19.41 -9.50
CA THR A 63 -17.15 20.46 -9.21
C THR A 63 -15.80 19.86 -8.81
N GLY A 64 -15.79 18.84 -7.96
CA GLY A 64 -14.58 18.16 -7.49
C GLY A 64 -14.38 18.30 -5.98
N LEU A 65 -13.13 18.48 -5.56
CA LEU A 65 -12.70 18.58 -4.17
C LEU A 65 -12.53 20.04 -3.75
N LEU A 66 -13.27 20.47 -2.74
CA LEU A 66 -13.26 21.84 -2.24
C LEU A 66 -12.70 21.91 -0.82
N GLU A 67 -11.89 22.92 -0.57
CA GLU A 67 -11.35 23.28 0.75
C GLU A 67 -12.00 24.56 1.27
N ARG A 68 -12.18 24.63 2.58
CA ARG A 68 -12.36 25.88 3.33
C ARG A 68 -11.70 25.75 4.69
N HIS A 69 -11.29 26.86 5.27
CA HIS A 69 -10.70 26.89 6.60
C HIS A 69 -11.23 28.03 7.44
N ARG A 70 -10.99 27.97 8.74
CA ARG A 70 -11.23 29.08 9.65
C ARG A 70 -10.09 29.22 10.65
N SER A 71 -9.87 30.46 11.07
CA SER A 71 -8.91 30.78 12.13
C SER A 71 -9.33 30.20 13.48
N ALA A 72 -8.39 30.12 14.43
CA ALA A 72 -8.68 29.80 15.81
C ALA A 72 -9.70 30.78 16.44
N GLY A 73 -10.38 30.33 17.50
CA GLY A 73 -11.36 31.16 18.22
C GLY A 73 -12.73 31.26 17.53
N GLY A 74 -13.07 30.34 16.63
CA GLY A 74 -14.43 30.24 16.07
C GLY A 74 -14.79 31.32 15.06
N LYS A 75 -13.81 31.96 14.41
CA LYS A 75 -14.05 32.91 13.31
C LYS A 75 -14.87 32.27 12.18
N PRO A 76 -15.54 33.07 11.33
CA PRO A 76 -16.24 32.57 10.15
C PRO A 76 -15.32 31.74 9.25
N TRP A 77 -15.92 30.78 8.54
CA TRP A 77 -15.24 30.02 7.49
C TRP A 77 -14.84 30.94 6.34
N SER A 78 -13.71 30.64 5.72
CA SER A 78 -13.32 31.22 4.44
C SER A 78 -14.33 30.83 3.36
N GLN A 79 -14.31 31.55 2.24
CA GLN A 79 -14.90 31.05 1.01
C GLN A 79 -14.25 29.72 0.61
N SER A 80 -15.04 28.85 -0.02
CA SER A 80 -14.54 27.58 -0.55
C SER A 80 -13.58 27.83 -1.71
N LYS A 81 -12.54 27.00 -1.78
CA LYS A 81 -11.53 27.00 -2.84
C LYS A 81 -11.41 25.61 -3.43
N THR A 82 -11.21 25.52 -4.73
CA THR A 82 -11.03 24.23 -5.39
C THR A 82 -9.61 23.72 -5.19
N VAL A 83 -9.47 22.53 -4.60
CA VAL A 83 -8.20 21.79 -4.49
C VAL A 83 -7.96 20.97 -5.74
N TYR A 84 -9.04 20.37 -6.27
CA TYR A 84 -9.04 19.64 -7.53
C TYR A 84 -10.39 19.76 -8.22
N ALA A 85 -10.37 20.11 -9.50
CA ALA A 85 -11.57 20.22 -10.32
C ALA A 85 -11.76 18.96 -11.16
N THR A 86 -12.94 18.34 -11.08
CA THR A 86 -13.30 17.21 -11.93
C THR A 86 -14.82 17.13 -12.09
N LYS A 87 -15.24 16.41 -13.14
CA LYS A 87 -16.65 16.05 -13.37
C LYS A 87 -16.96 14.62 -12.97
N ALA A 88 -15.94 13.81 -12.67
CA ALA A 88 -16.12 12.46 -12.18
C ALA A 88 -16.84 12.46 -10.83
N ASP A 89 -17.62 11.41 -10.58
CA ASP A 89 -18.32 11.27 -9.31
C ASP A 89 -17.32 11.04 -8.17
N PRO A 90 -17.55 11.64 -6.99
CA PRO A 90 -16.70 11.38 -5.84
C PRO A 90 -16.88 9.94 -5.38
N CYS A 91 -15.78 9.32 -4.95
CA CYS A 91 -15.84 8.07 -4.20
C CYS A 91 -16.33 8.35 -2.76
N ARG A 92 -16.04 7.44 -1.84
CA ARG A 92 -16.32 7.64 -0.41
C ARG A 92 -15.07 8.01 0.35
N GLY A 93 -15.23 8.96 1.26
CA GLY A 93 -14.24 9.29 2.27
C GLY A 93 -13.14 10.21 1.75
N ILE A 94 -12.69 11.10 2.62
CA ILE A 94 -11.57 12.01 2.39
C ILE A 94 -10.59 11.77 3.53
N ASP A 95 -9.40 11.24 3.26
CA ASP A 95 -8.38 11.14 4.30
C ASP A 95 -7.64 12.47 4.43
N LEU A 96 -7.86 13.13 5.56
CA LEU A 96 -7.30 14.43 5.89
C LEU A 96 -6.36 14.27 7.11
N LYS A 97 -5.07 14.49 6.90
CA LYS A 97 -4.05 14.45 7.97
C LYS A 97 -3.31 15.76 8.05
N ALA A 98 -2.80 16.07 9.24
CA ALA A 98 -1.92 17.22 9.39
C ALA A 98 -0.86 17.00 10.44
N ASN A 99 0.27 17.66 10.23
CA ASN A 99 1.30 17.84 11.24
C ASN A 99 1.82 19.27 11.13
N ARG A 100 1.80 20.01 12.25
CA ARG A 100 2.13 21.44 12.29
C ARG A 100 1.28 22.23 11.28
N ALA A 101 1.92 22.99 10.38
CA ALA A 101 1.27 23.84 9.39
C ALA A 101 1.07 23.15 8.03
N THR A 102 1.24 21.82 7.97
CA THR A 102 1.11 21.04 6.74
C THR A 102 -0.06 20.10 6.85
N VAL A 103 -0.94 20.16 5.86
CA VAL A 103 -2.15 19.35 5.73
C VAL A 103 -2.03 18.54 4.45
N THR A 104 -2.29 17.24 4.53
CA THR A 104 -2.30 16.33 3.39
C THR A 104 -3.67 15.76 3.18
N VAL A 105 -4.05 15.57 1.92
CA VAL A 105 -5.32 14.98 1.50
C VAL A 105 -5.08 13.80 0.59
N ARG A 106 -5.83 12.71 0.82
CA ARG A 106 -6.09 11.68 -0.18
C ARG A 106 -7.58 11.64 -0.46
N ALA A 107 -7.95 11.73 -1.73
CA ALA A 107 -9.33 11.72 -2.17
C ALA A 107 -9.41 11.07 -3.55
N ASN A 108 -10.49 10.35 -3.82
CA ASN A 108 -10.65 9.60 -5.06
C ASN A 108 -11.96 9.97 -5.78
N PHE A 109 -11.95 9.83 -7.11
CA PHE A 109 -13.10 10.03 -8.00
C PHE A 109 -13.17 8.93 -9.05
N GLY A 110 -14.37 8.59 -9.50
CA GLY A 110 -14.60 7.55 -10.49
C GLY A 110 -16.08 7.20 -10.65
N GLN A 111 -16.45 6.70 -11.82
CA GLN A 111 -17.79 6.21 -12.04
C GLN A 111 -18.03 4.95 -11.18
N TYR A 112 -19.16 4.89 -10.47
CA TYR A 112 -19.54 3.78 -9.58
C TYR A 112 -18.54 3.44 -8.45
N CYS A 113 -17.54 4.28 -8.18
CA CYS A 113 -16.56 3.94 -7.14
C CYS A 113 -17.13 3.98 -5.72
N ARG A 114 -18.31 4.60 -5.51
CA ARG A 114 -19.06 4.47 -4.25
C ARG A 114 -19.67 3.08 -4.06
N ASP A 115 -19.79 2.30 -5.13
CA ASP A 115 -20.37 0.96 -5.16
C ASP A 115 -19.29 -0.14 -5.17
N GLY A 116 -18.01 0.25 -5.13
CA GLY A 116 -16.87 -0.67 -5.02
C GLY A 116 -15.97 -0.71 -6.26
N GLU A 117 -16.33 -0.02 -7.34
CA GLU A 117 -15.43 0.11 -8.50
C GLU A 117 -14.15 0.87 -8.13
N PRO A 118 -12.99 0.51 -8.71
CA PRO A 118 -11.76 1.25 -8.50
C PRO A 118 -11.88 2.73 -8.94
N PRO A 119 -11.17 3.65 -8.28
CA PRO A 119 -11.16 5.04 -8.71
C PRO A 119 -10.47 5.23 -10.06
N MET A 120 -11.00 6.14 -10.86
CA MET A 120 -10.41 6.57 -12.13
C MET A 120 -9.39 7.70 -11.93
N GLU A 121 -9.56 8.48 -10.87
CA GLU A 121 -8.70 9.60 -10.49
C GLU A 121 -8.42 9.52 -8.99
N SER A 122 -7.14 9.45 -8.61
CA SER A 122 -6.68 9.55 -7.23
C SER A 122 -5.90 10.83 -7.02
N VAL A 123 -6.35 11.61 -6.04
CA VAL A 123 -5.82 12.91 -5.67
C VAL A 123 -4.92 12.76 -4.45
N ALA A 124 -3.66 13.17 -4.59
CA ALA A 124 -2.81 13.56 -3.46
C ALA A 124 -2.68 15.08 -3.46
N ALA A 125 -3.00 15.72 -2.33
CA ALA A 125 -2.84 17.16 -2.21
C ALA A 125 -2.16 17.55 -0.89
N VAL A 126 -1.39 18.64 -0.92
CA VAL A 126 -0.71 19.20 0.25
C VAL A 126 -0.98 20.68 0.36
N GLY A 127 -1.65 21.07 1.44
CA GLY A 127 -1.88 22.45 1.84
C GLY A 127 -0.84 22.87 2.87
N THR A 128 -0.28 24.07 2.71
CA THR A 128 0.72 24.60 3.64
C THR A 128 0.34 25.98 4.16
N GLY A 129 0.90 26.34 5.32
CA GLY A 129 0.80 27.69 5.87
C GLY A 129 -0.65 28.08 6.13
N GLY A 130 -1.12 29.14 5.47
CA GLY A 130 -2.48 29.66 5.56
C GLY A 130 -3.54 28.90 4.76
N LEU A 131 -3.19 27.77 4.12
CA LEU A 131 -4.11 26.93 3.33
C LEU A 131 -4.71 27.63 2.11
N GLY A 132 -4.15 28.78 1.74
CA GLY A 132 -4.57 29.52 0.56
C GLY A 132 -4.08 28.94 -0.77
N LYS A 133 -3.16 27.96 -0.71
CA LYS A 133 -2.57 27.26 -1.86
C LYS A 133 -2.40 25.78 -1.53
N TRP A 134 -2.65 24.95 -2.53
CA TRP A 134 -2.52 23.50 -2.48
C TRP A 134 -1.64 23.04 -3.64
N ASP A 135 -0.62 22.25 -3.33
CA ASP A 135 0.02 21.43 -4.34
C ASP A 135 -0.84 20.20 -4.55
N THR A 136 -1.16 19.86 -5.80
CA THR A 136 -2.05 18.75 -6.14
C THR A 136 -1.39 17.86 -7.19
N HIS A 137 -1.44 16.55 -6.97
CA HIS A 137 -1.00 15.52 -7.90
C HIS A 137 -2.14 14.54 -8.16
N ILE A 138 -2.32 14.17 -9.43
CA ILE A 138 -3.39 13.30 -9.90
C ILE A 138 -2.79 12.06 -10.55
N ALA A 139 -3.12 10.91 -9.99
CA ALA A 139 -2.88 9.61 -10.61
C ALA A 139 -4.17 9.14 -11.27
N LYS A 140 -4.11 8.71 -12.54
CA LYS A 140 -5.27 8.20 -13.29
C LYS A 140 -5.21 6.68 -13.40
N ASN A 141 -6.39 6.05 -13.48
CA ASN A 141 -6.57 4.60 -13.63
C ASN A 141 -5.77 3.81 -12.57
N TRP A 142 -5.90 4.23 -11.31
CA TRP A 142 -5.07 3.73 -10.23
C TRP A 142 -5.82 3.78 -8.91
N ASP A 143 -5.75 2.68 -8.14
CA ASP A 143 -6.56 2.40 -6.94
C ASP A 143 -6.35 3.41 -5.80
N GLY A 144 -5.33 4.25 -5.91
CA GLY A 144 -5.08 5.36 -5.03
C GLY A 144 -3.97 5.11 -4.01
N TRP A 145 -3.68 6.16 -3.25
CA TRP A 145 -2.65 6.11 -2.20
C TRP A 145 -3.22 5.41 -0.97
N ASP A 146 -2.50 4.45 -0.38
CA ASP A 146 -2.93 3.73 0.84
C ASP A 146 -2.59 4.46 2.14
N ARG A 147 -1.55 5.28 2.11
CA ARG A 147 -1.06 6.00 3.27
C ARG A 147 -0.38 7.30 2.87
N VAL A 148 -0.37 8.24 3.80
CA VAL A 148 0.49 9.41 3.79
C VAL A 148 1.19 9.55 5.14
N ASP A 149 2.49 9.81 5.10
CA ASP A 149 3.33 10.13 6.24
C ASP A 149 3.90 11.53 6.10
N ILE A 150 3.66 12.38 7.11
CA ILE A 150 4.20 13.74 7.16
C ILE A 150 5.43 13.73 8.07
N ALA A 151 6.55 14.24 7.58
CA ALA A 151 7.77 14.31 8.38
C ALA A 151 7.55 15.16 9.65
N ARG A 152 8.29 14.87 10.73
CA ARG A 152 8.15 15.56 12.03
C ARG A 152 8.30 17.09 11.94
N ASN A 153 9.13 17.57 11.01
CA ASN A 153 9.33 18.99 10.76
C ASN A 153 8.21 19.65 9.94
N GLY A 154 7.26 18.87 9.42
CA GLY A 154 6.16 19.33 8.56
C GLY A 154 6.60 19.78 7.16
N LYS A 155 7.88 19.65 6.78
CA LYS A 155 8.40 20.20 5.51
C LYS A 155 8.42 19.21 4.35
N SER A 156 8.00 17.97 4.60
CA SER A 156 7.87 16.94 3.57
C SER A 156 6.77 15.96 3.92
N ALA A 157 6.16 15.37 2.89
CA ALA A 157 5.20 14.29 3.01
C ALA A 157 5.54 13.20 2.00
N THR A 158 5.25 11.95 2.35
CA THR A 158 5.37 10.81 1.44
C THR A 158 4.04 10.10 1.38
N PHE A 159 3.47 10.05 0.20
CA PHE A 159 2.32 9.22 -0.11
C PHE A 159 2.84 7.87 -0.57
N SER A 160 2.20 6.79 -0.13
CA SER A 160 2.60 5.44 -0.52
C SER A 160 1.37 4.59 -0.80
N ALA A 161 1.43 3.78 -1.85
CA ALA A 161 0.55 2.64 -2.04
C ALA A 161 1.39 1.37 -2.10
N LYS A 162 0.93 0.34 -1.41
CA LYS A 162 1.52 -0.98 -1.35
C LYS A 162 0.68 -1.91 -2.19
N SER A 163 1.30 -2.47 -3.20
CA SER A 163 0.80 -3.69 -3.78
C SER A 163 1.49 -4.88 -3.12
N TRP A 164 0.95 -6.03 -3.43
CA TRP A 164 1.44 -7.34 -3.10
C TRP A 164 2.79 -7.67 -3.79
N ALA A 165 3.18 -6.92 -4.84
CA ALA A 165 4.47 -7.06 -5.56
C ALA A 165 5.39 -5.83 -5.47
N SER A 166 4.90 -4.68 -5.03
CA SER A 166 5.65 -3.41 -5.07
C SER A 166 5.15 -2.39 -4.04
N THR A 167 5.94 -1.34 -3.83
CA THR A 167 5.51 -0.12 -3.15
C THR A 167 5.76 1.06 -4.07
N THR A 168 4.69 1.81 -4.35
CA THR A 168 4.72 3.05 -5.12
C THR A 168 4.71 4.22 -4.16
N THR A 169 5.58 5.20 -4.36
CA THR A 169 5.72 6.38 -3.52
C THR A 169 5.68 7.66 -4.33
N LEU A 170 5.10 8.70 -3.74
CA LEU A 170 5.12 10.06 -4.25
C LEU A 170 5.57 10.99 -3.12
N HIS A 171 6.68 11.69 -3.36
CA HIS A 171 7.25 12.62 -2.39
C HIS A 171 6.79 14.05 -2.66
N TRP A 172 6.48 14.75 -1.60
CA TRP A 172 6.25 16.19 -1.60
C TRP A 172 7.25 16.89 -0.68
N ARG A 173 7.75 18.07 -1.11
CA ARG A 173 8.62 18.91 -0.29
C ARG A 173 8.18 20.38 -0.34
N ALA A 174 8.18 21.02 0.83
CA ALA A 174 7.84 22.43 0.95
C ALA A 174 8.73 23.30 0.03
N GLY A 175 8.10 24.18 -0.76
CA GLY A 175 8.77 25.05 -1.72
C GLY A 175 9.24 24.37 -3.00
N LYS A 176 9.12 23.03 -3.12
CA LYS A 176 9.43 22.28 -4.34
C LYS A 176 8.20 21.61 -4.96
N GLY A 177 7.15 21.36 -4.17
CA GLY A 177 5.96 20.65 -4.62
C GLY A 177 6.16 19.14 -4.66
N PHE A 178 5.37 18.48 -5.51
CA PHE A 178 5.46 17.04 -5.76
C PHE A 178 6.63 16.71 -6.69
N GLY A 179 7.37 15.65 -6.34
CA GLY A 179 8.38 15.05 -7.21
C GLY A 179 7.80 13.98 -8.14
N GLU A 180 8.68 13.17 -8.70
CA GLU A 180 8.30 12.02 -9.52
C GLU A 180 7.77 10.86 -8.67
N ILE A 181 6.90 10.05 -9.29
CA ILE A 181 6.46 8.78 -8.72
C ILE A 181 7.61 7.78 -8.84
N ALA A 182 7.91 7.08 -7.75
CA ALA A 182 8.87 5.98 -7.73
C ALA A 182 8.19 4.69 -7.31
N THR A 183 8.51 3.57 -7.98
CA THR A 183 8.02 2.24 -7.64
C THR A 183 9.20 1.33 -7.33
N THR A 184 9.19 0.76 -6.13
CA THR A 184 10.15 -0.27 -5.73
C THR A 184 9.43 -1.61 -5.66
N TYR A 185 9.93 -2.61 -6.38
CA TYR A 185 9.39 -3.96 -6.38
C TYR A 185 9.98 -4.78 -5.24
N LYS A 186 9.22 -5.76 -4.78
CA LYS A 186 9.74 -6.76 -3.84
C LYS A 186 10.93 -7.48 -4.48
N LYS A 187 12.01 -7.65 -3.70
CA LYS A 187 13.18 -8.41 -4.14
C LYS A 187 12.80 -9.89 -4.23
N LEU A 188 13.07 -10.49 -5.38
CA LEU A 188 12.99 -11.93 -5.57
C LEU A 188 14.15 -12.60 -4.81
N GLY A 189 13.83 -13.63 -4.02
CA GLY A 189 14.84 -14.38 -3.27
C GLY A 189 15.87 -15.04 -4.21
N GLU A 190 17.14 -15.04 -3.80
CA GLU A 190 18.25 -15.60 -4.60
C GLU A 190 18.07 -17.09 -4.91
N ARG A 191 17.33 -17.81 -4.05
CA ARG A 191 16.95 -19.20 -4.30
C ARG A 191 16.27 -19.36 -5.66
N PHE A 192 15.33 -18.48 -6.01
CA PHE A 192 14.62 -18.54 -7.29
C PHE A 192 15.47 -18.16 -8.50
N LEU A 193 16.42 -17.24 -8.34
CA LEU A 193 17.17 -16.67 -9.47
C LEU A 193 17.92 -17.74 -10.26
N GLY A 194 17.88 -17.60 -11.59
CA GLY A 194 18.52 -18.51 -12.53
C GLY A 194 17.54 -19.39 -13.29
N THR A 195 18.07 -20.44 -13.89
CA THR A 195 17.29 -21.38 -14.71
C THR A 195 17.01 -22.65 -13.92
N TRP A 196 15.76 -23.09 -14.00
CA TRP A 196 15.27 -24.32 -13.41
C TRP A 196 14.73 -25.21 -14.51
N ARG A 197 15.15 -26.46 -14.55
CA ARG A 197 14.74 -27.44 -15.56
C ARG A 197 13.79 -28.45 -14.91
N ALA A 198 12.66 -28.70 -15.55
CA ALA A 198 11.72 -29.72 -15.10
C ALA A 198 12.42 -31.09 -15.07
N GLU A 199 12.17 -31.90 -14.04
CA GLU A 199 12.83 -33.21 -13.88
C GLU A 199 12.50 -34.19 -15.02
N ASP A 200 11.33 -34.07 -15.64
CA ASP A 200 10.94 -34.83 -16.84
C ASP A 200 11.61 -34.33 -18.14
N GLY A 201 12.33 -33.21 -18.06
CA GLY A 201 12.99 -32.53 -19.16
C GLY A 201 12.04 -31.93 -20.19
N SER A 202 10.76 -31.75 -19.86
CA SER A 202 9.75 -31.21 -20.78
C SER A 202 9.96 -29.72 -21.07
N HIS A 203 10.35 -28.94 -20.06
CA HIS A 203 10.52 -27.50 -20.15
C HIS A 203 11.52 -26.97 -19.12
N GLN A 204 11.82 -25.68 -19.21
CA GLN A 204 12.58 -24.94 -18.21
C GLN A 204 11.89 -23.61 -17.90
N VAL A 205 12.22 -23.05 -16.74
CA VAL A 205 11.78 -21.74 -16.31
C VAL A 205 12.97 -20.92 -15.82
N THR A 206 13.10 -19.70 -16.31
CA THR A 206 14.18 -18.78 -15.92
C THR A 206 13.61 -17.60 -15.14
N PHE A 207 14.06 -17.43 -13.90
CA PHE A 207 13.69 -16.29 -13.06
C PHE A 207 14.75 -15.20 -13.12
N ARG A 208 14.30 -13.96 -13.28
CA ARG A 208 15.17 -12.78 -13.36
C ARG A 208 14.59 -11.59 -12.62
N GLN A 209 15.46 -10.88 -11.93
CA GLN A 209 15.24 -9.51 -11.49
C GLN A 209 16.61 -8.80 -11.54
N SER A 210 16.75 -7.81 -12.42
CA SER A 210 18.04 -7.10 -12.58
C SER A 210 18.29 -6.14 -11.42
N GLU A 211 17.25 -5.44 -10.97
CA GLU A 211 17.32 -4.41 -9.94
C GLU A 211 15.99 -4.33 -9.18
N VAL A 212 16.00 -3.71 -8.00
CA VAL A 212 14.80 -3.56 -7.14
C VAL A 212 13.71 -2.66 -7.75
N ASN A 213 14.03 -1.84 -8.74
CA ASN A 213 13.06 -0.99 -9.45
C ASN A 213 12.51 -1.66 -10.72
N VAL A 214 12.92 -2.90 -11.00
CA VAL A 214 12.41 -3.70 -12.12
C VAL A 214 11.57 -4.85 -11.56
N PRO A 215 10.38 -5.11 -12.12
CA PRO A 215 9.58 -6.26 -11.69
C PRO A 215 10.37 -7.55 -11.92
N ALA A 216 10.29 -8.45 -10.94
CA ALA A 216 10.78 -9.80 -11.13
C ALA A 216 9.95 -10.49 -12.24
N SER A 217 10.55 -11.41 -12.97
CA SER A 217 9.88 -12.10 -14.08
C SER A 217 10.30 -13.56 -14.16
N ALA A 218 9.42 -14.39 -14.69
CA ALA A 218 9.73 -15.75 -15.13
C ALA A 218 9.56 -15.89 -16.63
N THR A 219 10.41 -16.68 -17.27
CA THR A 219 10.24 -17.10 -18.67
C THR A 219 10.18 -18.62 -18.70
N VAL A 220 9.05 -19.17 -19.15
CA VAL A 220 8.88 -20.62 -19.37
C VAL A 220 9.13 -20.92 -20.84
N GLU A 221 9.89 -21.97 -21.11
CA GLU A 221 10.26 -22.42 -22.46
C GLU A 221 10.21 -23.94 -22.54
N MET A 222 9.38 -24.45 -23.46
CA MET A 222 9.29 -25.88 -23.75
C MET A 222 10.58 -26.36 -24.42
N LEU A 223 11.12 -27.47 -23.92
CA LEU A 223 12.30 -28.15 -24.46
C LEU A 223 11.93 -29.37 -25.30
N LYS A 224 10.73 -29.94 -25.08
CA LYS A 224 10.16 -31.06 -25.81
C LYS A 224 8.72 -30.73 -26.22
N GLY A 225 8.27 -31.29 -27.35
CA GLY A 225 6.89 -31.15 -27.81
C GLY A 225 6.64 -29.81 -28.52
N PRO A 226 5.38 -29.33 -28.55
CA PRO A 226 5.01 -28.10 -29.22
C PRO A 226 5.79 -26.90 -28.68
N THR A 227 6.21 -26.02 -29.58
CA THR A 227 6.88 -24.77 -29.20
C THR A 227 5.95 -23.95 -28.33
N CYS A 228 6.42 -23.58 -27.14
CA CYS A 228 5.81 -22.55 -26.33
C CYS A 228 6.89 -21.80 -25.55
N LYS A 229 6.84 -20.47 -25.61
CA LYS A 229 7.67 -19.58 -24.82
C LYS A 229 6.83 -18.44 -24.29
N VAL A 230 6.80 -18.27 -22.98
CA VAL A 230 6.01 -17.22 -22.32
C VAL A 230 6.86 -16.45 -21.33
N ARG A 231 6.59 -15.15 -21.20
CA ARG A 231 7.10 -14.31 -20.12
C ARG A 231 5.97 -13.91 -19.20
N MET A 232 6.20 -13.97 -17.89
CA MET A 232 5.25 -13.65 -16.84
C MET A 232 5.90 -12.72 -15.82
N ASP A 233 5.09 -11.87 -15.19
CA ASP A 233 5.52 -11.03 -14.07
C ASP A 233 5.42 -11.77 -12.73
N LEU A 234 6.38 -11.43 -11.87
CA LEU A 234 6.61 -11.81 -10.46
C LEU A 234 5.65 -11.16 -9.49
N ILE A 235 4.91 -11.97 -8.75
CA ILE A 235 3.63 -11.62 -8.17
C ILE A 235 3.55 -12.39 -6.85
N ASN A 236 3.06 -11.76 -5.78
CA ASN A 236 2.94 -12.34 -4.43
C ASN A 236 4.28 -12.96 -4.00
N ILE A 237 5.32 -12.13 -3.96
CA ILE A 237 6.67 -12.60 -3.67
C ILE A 237 6.83 -12.75 -2.15
N TRP A 238 7.01 -13.99 -1.70
CA TRP A 238 7.41 -14.37 -0.36
C TRP A 238 8.82 -14.97 -0.37
N GLU A 239 9.31 -15.37 0.81
CA GLU A 239 10.64 -15.96 0.94
C GLU A 239 10.77 -17.30 0.19
N ASP A 240 9.74 -18.13 0.27
CA ASP A 240 9.73 -19.51 -0.19
C ASP A 240 8.81 -19.76 -1.38
N ARG A 241 8.01 -18.78 -1.81
CA ARG A 241 7.08 -18.95 -2.93
C ARG A 241 6.81 -17.66 -3.70
N VAL A 242 6.47 -17.82 -4.98
CA VAL A 242 6.07 -16.74 -5.89
C VAL A 242 4.97 -17.21 -6.83
N GLN A 243 4.08 -16.31 -7.23
CA GLN A 243 3.01 -16.60 -8.18
C GLN A 243 3.30 -15.91 -9.53
N PRO A 244 2.98 -16.53 -10.67
CA PRO A 244 3.04 -15.89 -11.99
C PRO A 244 1.76 -15.11 -12.31
N ARG A 245 1.87 -14.04 -13.09
CA ARG A 245 0.73 -13.28 -13.65
C ARG A 245 1.05 -12.71 -15.02
N GLY A 246 0.00 -12.44 -15.81
CA GLY A 246 0.09 -11.63 -17.01
C GLY A 246 0.95 -12.29 -18.09
N ALA A 247 0.70 -13.57 -18.36
CA ALA A 247 1.48 -14.34 -19.31
C ALA A 247 1.40 -13.75 -20.72
N LYS A 248 2.56 -13.31 -21.22
CA LYS A 248 2.75 -12.88 -22.60
C LYS A 248 3.44 -13.98 -23.39
N VAL A 249 2.72 -14.54 -24.36
CA VAL A 249 3.28 -15.50 -25.33
C VAL A 249 4.30 -14.77 -26.20
N LEU A 250 5.53 -15.30 -26.21
CA LEU A 250 6.64 -14.82 -27.03
C LEU A 250 6.81 -15.66 -28.29
N ALA A 251 6.49 -16.96 -28.22
CA ALA A 251 6.52 -17.86 -29.36
C ALA A 251 5.61 -19.08 -29.13
N GLY A 252 5.04 -19.60 -30.22
CA GLY A 252 4.25 -20.83 -30.23
C GLY A 252 2.87 -20.71 -29.61
N GLU A 253 2.29 -21.82 -29.19
CA GLU A 253 0.93 -21.92 -28.67
C GLU A 253 0.90 -22.34 -27.20
N LYS A 254 -0.18 -22.03 -26.49
CA LYS A 254 -0.33 -22.42 -25.08
C LYS A 254 -0.37 -23.95 -24.95
N THR A 255 0.29 -24.46 -23.92
CA THR A 255 0.30 -25.88 -23.54
C THR A 255 -0.08 -26.03 -22.06
N ALA A 256 -0.15 -27.27 -21.56
CA ALA A 256 -0.52 -27.56 -20.17
C ALA A 256 0.34 -26.83 -19.12
N TYR A 257 1.61 -26.56 -19.41
CA TYR A 257 2.56 -25.94 -18.47
C TYR A 257 3.11 -24.59 -18.94
N CYS A 258 2.66 -24.11 -20.10
CA CYS A 258 3.19 -22.89 -20.72
C CYS A 258 2.03 -22.09 -21.34
N PRO A 259 1.53 -21.03 -20.66
CA PRO A 259 1.84 -20.66 -19.28
C PRO A 259 1.15 -21.58 -18.25
N PRO A 260 1.68 -21.68 -17.02
CA PRO A 260 0.90 -22.17 -15.88
C PRO A 260 -0.34 -21.29 -15.65
N GLU A 261 -1.32 -21.82 -14.92
CA GLU A 261 -2.57 -21.12 -14.67
C GLU A 261 -2.36 -19.89 -13.76
N GLU A 262 -2.75 -18.71 -14.24
CA GLU A 262 -2.62 -17.47 -13.47
C GLU A 262 -3.53 -17.49 -12.24
N PHE A 263 -3.04 -16.94 -11.13
CA PHE A 263 -3.72 -16.89 -9.82
C PHE A 263 -4.04 -18.24 -9.17
N ASN A 264 -3.92 -19.35 -9.90
CA ASN A 264 -4.17 -20.69 -9.38
C ASN A 264 -2.90 -21.53 -9.24
N SER A 265 -1.75 -21.04 -9.72
CA SER A 265 -0.45 -21.71 -9.57
C SER A 265 0.58 -20.88 -8.81
N GLU A 266 1.52 -21.56 -8.14
CA GLU A 266 2.70 -20.95 -7.51
C GLU A 266 3.96 -21.80 -7.70
N TYR A 267 5.12 -21.14 -7.72
CA TYR A 267 6.43 -21.77 -7.63
C TYR A 267 6.92 -21.72 -6.18
N VAL A 268 7.32 -22.86 -5.63
CA VAL A 268 7.74 -23.02 -4.23
C VAL A 268 9.17 -23.56 -4.17
N VAL A 269 10.00 -22.96 -3.31
CA VAL A 269 11.36 -23.41 -2.97
C VAL A 269 11.53 -23.37 -1.45
N THR A 270 11.21 -24.49 -0.79
CA THR A 270 11.19 -24.60 0.67
C THR A 270 12.58 -24.54 1.29
N ALA A 271 13.58 -25.20 0.67
CA ALA A 271 14.98 -25.17 1.07
C ALA A 271 15.83 -24.43 0.03
N ALA A 272 16.84 -23.67 0.45
CA ALA A 272 17.63 -22.80 -0.44
C ALA A 272 18.34 -23.56 -1.59
N ASP A 273 18.70 -24.81 -1.34
CA ASP A 273 19.32 -25.77 -2.25
C ASP A 273 18.36 -26.90 -2.69
N GLY A 274 17.10 -26.82 -2.26
CA GLY A 274 16.07 -27.81 -2.57
C GLY A 274 15.56 -27.72 -4.01
N PRO A 275 14.76 -28.71 -4.44
CA PRO A 275 14.03 -28.61 -5.69
C PRO A 275 13.05 -27.43 -5.62
N MET A 276 12.72 -26.90 -6.80
CA MET A 276 11.58 -26.01 -6.94
C MET A 276 10.39 -26.82 -7.39
N GLU A 277 9.19 -26.45 -6.95
CA GLU A 277 7.96 -27.10 -7.33
C GLU A 277 6.97 -26.09 -7.90
N LEU A 278 6.34 -26.42 -9.02
CA LEU A 278 5.14 -25.74 -9.49
C LEU A 278 3.93 -26.48 -8.91
N ARG A 279 3.05 -25.77 -8.21
CA ARG A 279 1.87 -26.33 -7.55
C ARG A 279 0.64 -25.51 -7.87
N ASN A 280 -0.55 -26.11 -7.79
CA ASN A 280 -1.76 -25.32 -7.66
C ASN A 280 -1.87 -24.76 -6.24
N LEU A 281 -2.54 -23.62 -6.07
CA LEU A 281 -2.78 -23.04 -4.76
C LEU A 281 -3.62 -23.98 -3.89
N GLY A 282 -3.11 -24.33 -2.72
CA GLY A 282 -3.78 -25.22 -1.76
C GLY A 282 -3.49 -26.70 -1.96
N ASP A 283 -2.86 -27.10 -3.07
CA ASP A 283 -2.52 -28.49 -3.33
C ASP A 283 -1.21 -28.89 -2.65
N ALA A 284 -1.19 -30.09 -2.06
CA ALA A 284 0.02 -30.66 -1.47
C ALA A 284 0.96 -31.30 -2.50
N THR A 285 0.41 -31.74 -3.63
CA THR A 285 1.15 -32.47 -4.68
C THR A 285 1.62 -31.50 -5.75
N PRO A 286 2.91 -31.50 -6.14
CA PRO A 286 3.39 -30.67 -7.23
C PRO A 286 2.87 -31.14 -8.58
N LEU A 287 2.57 -30.16 -9.45
CA LEU A 287 2.34 -30.38 -10.87
C LEU A 287 3.65 -30.79 -11.56
N VAL A 288 4.75 -30.11 -11.19
CA VAL A 288 6.08 -30.31 -11.77
C VAL A 288 7.13 -30.02 -10.71
N THR A 289 8.16 -30.86 -10.67
CA THR A 289 9.38 -30.64 -9.87
C THR A 289 10.51 -30.20 -10.80
N TYR A 290 11.33 -29.25 -10.34
CA TYR A 290 12.44 -28.69 -11.09
C TYR A 290 13.75 -28.81 -10.32
N ARG A 291 14.84 -28.94 -11.08
CA ARG A 291 16.21 -28.82 -10.58
C ARG A 291 16.86 -27.56 -11.12
N LYS A 292 17.68 -26.93 -10.29
CA LYS A 292 18.48 -25.77 -10.70
C LYS A 292 19.50 -26.23 -11.74
N SER A 293 19.60 -25.51 -12.85
CA SER A 293 20.52 -25.77 -13.96
C SER A 293 21.76 -24.87 -13.91
#